data_AF-A0A822EK97-F1
#
_entry.id   AF-A0A822EK97-F1
#
_cell.length_a   1.000
_cell.length_b   1.000
_cell.length_c   1.000
_cell.angle_alpha   90.00
_cell.angle_beta   90.00
_cell.angle_gamma   90.00
#
_symmetry.space_group_name_H-M   'P 1'
#
loop_
_entity.id
_entity.type
_entity.pdbx_description
1 polymer ?
#
loop_
_entity_poly.entity_id
_entity_poly.type
_entity_poly.pdbx_seq_one_letter_code
_entity_poly.pdbx_strand_id
1 'polypeptide(L)' 'VSQHATLTHMDSSNLAVLWWPNLFQPQFHDLRTAEQICQKAKPLIQAIIDNYPIIFTSDQIKEKI' A
#
# COMPACT_ATOMS: atom_id res chain seq x y z
N VAL A 1 0.18 3.57 -10.99
CA VAL A 1 -1.25 3.19 -11.08
C VAL A 1 -2.13 4.19 -10.34
N SER A 2 -1.93 4.39 -9.04
CA SER A 2 -2.69 5.35 -8.22
C SER A 2 -2.76 6.78 -8.79
N GLN A 3 -1.71 7.28 -9.44
CA GLN A 3 -1.69 8.59 -10.11
C GLN A 3 -2.71 8.73 -11.26
N HIS A 4 -3.20 7.63 -11.81
CA HIS A 4 -4.19 7.59 -12.90
C HIS A 4 -5.53 7.03 -12.40
N ALA A 5 -5.87 7.24 -11.12
CA ALA A 5 -7.09 6.71 -10.50
C ALA A 5 -8.38 7.17 -11.22
N THR A 6 -8.40 8.35 -11.85
CA THR A 6 -9.56 8.84 -12.61
C THR A 6 -9.88 7.98 -13.84
N LEU A 7 -8.87 7.35 -14.45
CA LEU A 7 -9.03 6.44 -15.58
C LEU A 7 -9.20 4.98 -15.14
N THR A 8 -8.43 4.59 -14.12
CA THR A 8 -8.33 3.18 -13.70
C THR A 8 -9.30 2.80 -12.58
N HIS A 9 -9.88 3.78 -11.89
CA HIS A 9 -10.59 3.61 -10.62
C HIS A 9 -9.76 2.92 -9.52
N MET A 10 -8.44 2.92 -9.66
CA MET A 10 -7.50 2.29 -8.73
C MET A 10 -6.71 3.37 -7.97
N ASP A 11 -7.33 3.96 -6.95
CA ASP A 11 -6.62 4.80 -5.98
C ASP A 11 -5.74 3.96 -5.03
N SER A 12 -4.99 4.63 -4.15
CA SER A 12 -4.08 3.95 -3.20
C SER A 12 -4.82 3.06 -2.20
N SER A 13 -6.04 3.42 -1.82
CA SER A 13 -6.91 2.61 -0.95
C SER A 13 -7.30 1.29 -1.62
N ASN A 14 -7.80 1.36 -2.86
CA ASN A 14 -8.18 0.20 -3.65
C ASN A 14 -6.99 -0.72 -3.91
N LEU A 15 -5.82 -0.14 -4.21
CA LEU A 15 -4.59 -0.90 -4.37
C LEU A 15 -4.16 -1.58 -3.06
N ALA A 16 -4.24 -0.90 -1.92
CA ALA A 16 -3.92 -1.52 -0.63
C ALA A 16 -4.82 -2.72 -0.32
N VAL A 17 -6.11 -2.66 -0.66
CA VAL A 17 -7.04 -3.78 -0.52
C VAL A 17 -6.65 -4.97 -1.41
N LEU A 18 -6.26 -4.72 -2.67
CA LEU A 18 -5.90 -5.80 -3.59
C LEU A 18 -4.54 -6.44 -3.29
N TRP A 19 -3.59 -5.66 -2.79
CA TRP A 19 -2.20 -6.10 -2.69
C TRP A 19 -1.83 -6.69 -1.32
N TRP A 20 -2.53 -6.35 -0.23
CA TRP A 20 -2.17 -6.87 1.09
C TRP A 20 -2.08 -8.41 1.18
N PRO A 21 -2.97 -9.22 0.56
CA PRO A 21 -2.88 -10.67 0.68
C PRO A 21 -1.63 -11.21 -0.02
N ASN A 22 -1.24 -10.60 -1.15
CA ASN A 22 -0.07 -11.01 -1.92
C ASN A 22 1.25 -10.65 -1.21
N LEU A 23 1.26 -9.54 -0.46
CA LEU A 23 2.44 -9.08 0.28
C LEU A 23 2.67 -9.83 1.59
N PHE A 24 1.59 -10.19 2.30
CA PHE A 24 1.67 -10.80 3.63
C PHE A 24 1.38 -12.30 3.66
N GLN A 25 0.84 -12.87 2.57
CA GLN A 25 0.57 -14.30 2.40
C GLN A 25 -0.09 -14.95 3.63
N PRO A 26 -1.24 -14.43 4.11
CA PRO A 26 -1.88 -14.95 5.30
C PRO A 26 -2.29 -16.41 5.10
N GLN A 27 -2.10 -17.22 6.13
CA GLN A 27 -2.63 -18.58 6.12
C GLN A 27 -4.12 -18.54 6.48
N PHE A 28 -4.99 -18.97 5.57
CA PHE A 28 -6.45 -18.88 5.73
C PHE A 28 -7.06 -19.96 6.63
N HIS A 29 -6.24 -20.80 7.27
CA HIS A 29 -6.73 -21.73 8.30
C HIS A 29 -7.18 -20.98 9.57
N ASP A 30 -6.66 -19.77 9.78
CA ASP A 30 -7.06 -18.87 10.86
C ASP A 30 -7.49 -17.50 10.28
N LEU A 31 -8.80 -17.38 10.05
CA LEU A 31 -9.41 -16.17 9.52
C LEU A 31 -9.26 -14.97 10.47
N ARG A 32 -9.17 -15.20 11.79
CA ARG A 32 -9.00 -14.12 12.77
C ARG A 32 -7.60 -13.51 12.66
N THR A 33 -6.58 -14.35 12.52
CA THR A 33 -5.22 -13.88 12.27
C THR A 33 -5.12 -13.15 10.94
N ALA A 34 -5.73 -13.68 9.88
CA ALA A 34 -5.79 -13.02 8.57
C ALA A 34 -6.48 -11.63 8.64
N GLU A 35 -7.57 -11.52 9.40
CA GLU A 35 -8.28 -10.25 9.63
C GLU A 35 -7.40 -9.24 10.38
N GLN A 36 -6.71 -9.65 11.43
CA GLN A 36 -5.81 -8.78 12.18
C GLN A 36 -4.64 -8.27 11.33
N ILE A 37 -4.10 -9.12 10.46
CA ILE A 37 -3.07 -8.73 9.49
C ILE A 37 -3.66 -7.71 8.51
N CYS A 38 -4.82 -8.01 7.91
CA CYS A 38 -5.52 -7.14 6.97
C CYS A 38 -5.75 -5.73 7.54
N GLN A 39 -6.23 -5.62 8.79
CA GLN A 39 -6.51 -4.35 9.47
C GLN A 39 -5.26 -3.47 9.62
N LYS A 40 -4.08 -4.08 9.83
CA LYS A 40 -2.81 -3.36 9.96
C LYS A 40 -2.15 -3.10 8.60
N ALA A 41 -2.22 -4.07 7.70
CA ALA A 41 -1.54 -4.05 6.41
C ALA A 41 -2.13 -3.01 5.46
N LYS A 42 -3.45 -2.90 5.37
CA LYS A 42 -4.12 -1.94 4.46
C LYS A 42 -3.66 -0.48 4.67
N PRO A 43 -3.77 0.11 5.89
CA PRO A 43 -3.35 1.49 6.10
C PRO A 43 -1.83 1.68 5.89
N LEU A 44 -1.01 0.68 6.24
CA LEU A 44 0.43 0.72 6.02
C LEU A 44 0.77 0.75 4.52
N ILE A 45 0.19 -0.16 3.72
CA ILE A 45 0.41 -0.23 2.28
C ILE A 45 -0.10 1.05 1.60
N GLN A 46 -1.27 1.56 2.01
CA GLN A 46 -1.79 2.81 1.48
C GLN A 46 -0.82 3.98 1.76
N ALA A 47 -0.34 4.12 2.99
CA ALA A 47 0.64 5.15 3.35
C ALA A 47 1.96 5.00 2.56
N ILE A 48 2.40 3.77 2.30
CA ILE A 48 3.56 3.47 1.45
C ILE A 48 3.34 3.94 0.01
N ILE A 49 2.15 3.68 -0.56
CA ILE A 49 1.81 4.11 -1.92
C ILE A 49 1.74 5.64 -1.99
N ASP A 50 1.10 6.28 -1.02
CA ASP A 50 0.91 7.73 -0.99
C ASP A 50 2.23 8.49 -0.81
N ASN A 51 3.17 7.93 -0.05
CA ASN A 51 4.46 8.54 0.27
C ASN A 51 5.64 7.87 -0.44
N TYR A 52 5.39 7.10 -1.50
CA TYR A 52 6.43 6.34 -2.20
C TYR A 52 7.69 7.15 -2.54
N PRO A 53 7.59 8.40 -3.07
CA PRO A 53 8.78 9.18 -3.38
C PRO A 53 9.62 9.54 -2.16
N ILE A 54 8.97 9.84 -1.03
CA ILE A 54 9.66 10.20 0.21
C ILE A 54 10.36 8.98 0.81
N ILE A 55 9.69 7.83 0.78
CA ILE A 55 10.19 6.61 1.41
C ILE A 55 11.30 5.95 0.59
N PHE A 56 11.16 5.92 -0.75
CA PHE A 56 12.01 5.09 -1.61
C PHE A 56 12.85 5.88 -2.64
N THR A 57 12.58 7.16 -2.88
CA THR A 57 13.31 7.97 -3.86
C THR A 57 13.97 9.20 -3.25
N SER A 58 14.36 9.10 -1.97
CA SER A 58 14.89 10.17 -1.12
C SER A 58 16.18 10.85 -1.62
N ASP A 59 16.79 10.37 -2.72
CA ASP A 59 17.86 11.10 -3.41
C ASP A 59 17.40 12.40 -4.09
N GLN A 60 16.09 12.59 -4.33
CA GLN A 60 15.58 13.83 -4.96
C GLN A 60 15.37 15.01 -4.00
N ILE A 61 15.57 14.83 -2.69
CA ILE A 61 15.45 15.94 -1.72
C ILE A 61 16.72 16.81 -1.71
N LYS A 62 17.83 16.35 -2.30
CA LYS A 62 19.10 17.10 -2.35
C LYS A 62 19.17 18.23 -3.39
N GLU A 63 18.20 18.36 -4.29
CA GLU A 63 18.23 19.39 -5.36
C GLU A 63 17.48 20.70 -5.03
N LYS A 64 16.98 20.88 -3.80
CA LYS A 64 16.26 22.11 -3.40
C LYS A 64 16.82 22.82 -2.17
N ILE A 65 18.10 22.61 -1.83
CA ILE A 65 18.82 23.40 -0.81
C ILE A 65 20.09 23.98 -1.42
#